data_AF-A0AAD8XCS9-F1
#
_entry.id   AF-A0AAD8XCS9-F1
#
_cell.length_a   1.000
_cell.length_b   1.000
_cell.length_c   1.000
_cell.angle_alpha   90.00
_cell.angle_beta   90.00
_cell.angle_gamma   90.00
#
_symmetry.space_group_name_H-M   'P 1'
#
loop_
_entity.id
_entity.type
_entity.pdbx_description
1 polymer ?
#
loop_
_entity_poly.entity_id
_entity_poly.type
_entity_poly.pdbx_seq_one_letter_code
_entity_poly.pdbx_strand_id
1 'polypeptide(L)'
;QEGRILIMTTNHREHLDDALIRPGRVDKKVEFQLADADVIRRLFCTVFEQSTEELPDAEARDKSNEEVRRLAVEFAAAIPELELSPADILSFLLANRGSPSSALADAAGLVSKTRKGGALRMGDSWVHSD
;
A
#
# COMPACT_ATOMS: atom_id res chain seq x y z
N GLN A 1 -26.68 -7.66 26.40
CA GLN A 1 -25.90 -8.02 25.20
C GLN A 1 -24.74 -7.03 25.12
N GLU A 2 -23.64 -7.36 25.81
CA GLU A 2 -22.41 -6.56 25.88
C GLU A 2 -21.38 -7.10 24.88
N GLY A 3 -20.45 -6.26 24.42
CA GLY A 3 -19.32 -6.66 23.57
C GLY A 3 -19.52 -6.51 22.06
N ARG A 4 -20.01 -5.36 21.58
CA ARG A 4 -20.07 -5.05 20.13
C ARG A 4 -19.05 -3.97 19.76
N ILE A 5 -18.25 -4.24 18.73
CA ILE A 5 -17.36 -3.26 18.10
C ILE A 5 -17.96 -2.93 16.72
N LEU A 6 -18.17 -1.64 16.46
CA LEU A 6 -18.58 -1.14 15.16
C LEU A 6 -17.36 -0.50 14.48
N ILE A 7 -17.10 -0.88 13.23
CA ILE A 7 -16.07 -0.27 12.39
C ILE A 7 -16.77 0.47 11.26
N MET A 8 -16.38 1.73 11.04
CA MET A 8 -16.85 2.56 9.94
C MET A 8 -15.63 3.05 9.16
N THR A 9 -15.77 3.19 7.85
CA THR A 9 -14.74 3.74 6.97
C THR A 9 -15.34 4.88 6.15
N THR A 10 -14.54 5.90 5.86
CA THR A 10 -14.91 6.99 4.94
C THR A 10 -13.65 7.47 4.24
N ASN A 11 -13.78 7.87 2.97
CA ASN A 11 -12.73 8.60 2.26
C ASN A 11 -12.84 10.12 2.50
N HIS A 12 -14.00 10.59 2.97
CA HIS A 12 -14.33 12.01 3.17
C HIS A 12 -14.77 12.22 4.62
N ARG A 13 -13.80 12.38 5.51
CA ARG A 13 -14.08 12.58 6.95
C ARG A 13 -14.68 13.95 7.22
N GLU A 14 -14.26 14.95 6.44
CA GLU A 14 -14.71 16.34 6.44
C GLU A 14 -16.21 16.50 6.15
N HIS A 15 -16.84 15.52 5.49
CA HIS A 15 -18.27 15.51 5.22
C HIS A 15 -19.10 14.83 6.33
N LEU A 16 -18.46 14.31 7.39
CA LEU A 16 -19.18 13.70 8.50
C LEU A 16 -19.63 14.75 9.52
N ASP A 17 -20.88 14.64 9.95
CA ASP A 17 -21.44 15.45 11.05
C ASP A 17 -20.67 15.18 12.36
N ASP A 18 -20.30 16.25 13.08
CA ASP A 18 -19.59 16.15 14.36
C ASP A 18 -20.34 15.32 15.40
N ALA A 19 -21.67 15.34 15.39
CA ALA A 19 -22.52 14.54 16.26
C ALA A 19 -22.39 13.04 15.97
N LEU A 20 -21.97 12.63 14.77
CA LEU A 20 -21.70 11.23 14.42
C LEU A 20 -20.35 10.76 14.98
N ILE A 21 -19.32 11.62 14.96
CA ILE A 21 -17.93 11.26 15.30
C ILE A 21 -17.46 11.75 16.68
N ARG A 22 -18.35 12.29 17.51
CA ARG A 22 -18.04 12.74 18.88
C ARG A 22 -17.73 11.56 19.84
N PRO A 23 -17.05 11.82 20.97
CA PRO A 23 -16.78 10.80 22.00
C PRO A 23 -18.06 10.08 22.47
N GLY A 24 -17.97 8.77 22.70
CA GLY A 24 -19.10 7.90 23.04
C GLY A 24 -19.87 7.35 21.83
N ARG A 25 -19.58 7.83 20.61
CA ARG A 25 -19.98 7.18 19.35
C ARG A 25 -18.77 6.63 18.60
N VAL A 26 -17.72 7.44 18.46
CA VAL A 26 -16.45 7.04 17.83
C VAL A 26 -15.31 7.38 18.78
N ASP A 27 -14.76 6.35 19.41
CA ASP A 27 -13.70 6.50 20.42
C ASP A 27 -12.28 6.33 19.84
N LYS A 28 -12.15 5.74 18.65
CA LYS A 28 -10.88 5.55 17.94
C LYS A 28 -11.02 6.01 16.49
N LYS A 29 -10.06 6.81 16.05
CA LYS A 29 -9.93 7.33 14.68
C LYS A 29 -8.53 6.99 14.20
N VAL A 30 -8.45 6.33 13.06
CA VAL A 30 -7.19 5.95 12.42
C VAL A 30 -7.26 6.44 10.98
N GLU A 31 -6.26 7.20 10.56
CA GLU A 31 -6.13 7.67 9.19
C GLU A 31 -5.24 6.71 8.41
N PHE A 32 -5.69 6.34 7.22
CA PHE A 32 -4.92 5.51 6.28
C PHE A 32 -4.41 6.42 5.17
N GLN A 33 -3.09 6.61 5.14
CA GLN A 33 -2.44 7.47 4.15
C GLN A 33 -2.02 6.68 2.91
N LEU A 34 -1.63 7.41 1.87
CA LEU A 34 -0.87 6.86 0.74
C LEU A 34 0.46 6.29 1.24
N ALA A 35 1.09 5.44 0.44
CA ALA A 35 2.23 4.65 0.89
C ALA A 35 3.47 5.53 1.10
N ASP A 36 4.06 5.44 2.30
CA ASP A 36 5.40 5.94 2.61
C ASP A 36 6.47 4.90 2.23
N ALA A 37 7.75 5.28 2.35
CA ALA A 37 8.87 4.40 2.04
C ALA A 37 8.86 3.09 2.85
N ASP A 38 8.34 3.12 4.09
CA ASP A 38 8.28 1.94 4.97
C ASP A 38 7.19 0.95 4.53
N VAL A 39 6.03 1.45 4.12
CA VAL A 39 4.97 0.65 3.50
C VAL A 39 5.46 0.06 2.18
N ILE A 40 6.10 0.87 1.33
CA ILE A 40 6.61 0.41 0.02
C ILE A 40 7.61 -0.73 0.21
N ARG A 41 8.61 -0.56 1.10
CA ARG A 41 9.61 -1.59 1.40
C ARG A 41 8.97 -2.89 1.91
N ARG A 42 8.01 -2.79 2.85
CA ARG A 42 7.32 -3.97 3.40
C ARG A 42 6.48 -4.71 2.36
N LEU A 43 5.80 -3.98 1.46
CA LEU A 43 5.05 -4.60 0.37
C LEU A 43 6.00 -5.37 -0.57
N PHE A 44 7.14 -4.78 -0.91
CA PHE A 44 8.15 -5.44 -1.74
C PHE A 44 8.65 -6.74 -1.10
N CYS A 45 9.06 -6.69 0.18
CA CYS A 45 9.48 -7.86 0.93
C CYS A 45 8.38 -8.93 1.03
N THR A 46 7.12 -8.52 1.24
CA THR A 46 5.98 -9.45 1.35
C THR A 46 5.77 -10.25 0.06
N VAL A 47 6.06 -9.67 -1.11
CA VAL A 47 5.88 -10.34 -2.40
C VAL A 47 7.07 -11.22 -2.79
N PHE A 48 8.30 -10.83 -2.41
CA PHE A 48 9.51 -11.45 -2.93
C PHE A 48 10.35 -12.25 -1.93
N GLU A 49 10.21 -12.01 -0.62
CA GLU A 49 10.91 -12.83 0.37
C GLU A 49 10.39 -14.27 0.32
N GLN A 50 11.33 -15.21 0.30
CA GLN A 50 11.06 -16.63 0.30
C GLN A 50 10.75 -17.11 1.71
N SER A 51 9.70 -17.91 1.83
CA SER A 51 9.35 -18.65 3.04
C SER A 51 10.19 -19.91 3.21
N THR A 52 10.10 -20.54 4.38
CA THR A 52 10.70 -21.86 4.63
C THR A 52 10.12 -22.96 3.75
N GLU A 53 8.87 -22.82 3.31
CA GLU A 53 8.19 -23.80 2.46
C GLU A 53 8.70 -23.71 1.02
N GLU A 54 8.97 -22.50 0.53
CA GLU A 54 9.47 -22.25 -0.82
C GLU A 54 10.98 -22.55 -0.93
N LEU A 55 11.75 -22.19 0.09
CA LEU A 55 13.19 -22.43 0.15
C LEU A 55 13.59 -22.99 1.53
N PRO A 56 13.64 -24.32 1.68
CA PRO A 56 13.94 -24.98 2.96
C PRO A 56 15.39 -24.77 3.43
N ASP A 57 16.32 -24.57 2.50
CA ASP A 57 17.72 -24.31 2.83
C ASP A 57 17.86 -22.92 3.46
N ALA A 58 18.20 -22.89 4.75
CA ALA A 58 18.22 -21.66 5.53
C ALA A 58 19.28 -20.68 5.04
N GLU A 59 20.47 -21.14 4.69
CA GLU A 59 21.55 -20.24 4.23
C GLU A 59 21.25 -19.63 2.86
N ALA A 60 20.74 -20.42 1.92
CA ALA A 60 20.33 -19.94 0.61
C ALA A 60 19.14 -18.98 0.73
N ARG A 61 18.17 -19.28 1.59
CA ARG A 61 17.02 -18.41 1.85
C ARG A 61 17.43 -17.09 2.48
N ASP A 62 18.29 -17.11 3.48
CA ASP A 62 18.72 -15.89 4.15
C ASP A 62 19.49 -14.98 3.19
N LYS A 63 20.37 -15.53 2.34
CA LYS A 63 21.05 -14.78 1.26
C LYS A 63 20.06 -14.21 0.24
N SER A 64 19.08 -15.00 -0.19
CA SER A 64 18.04 -14.55 -1.13
C SER A 64 17.20 -13.42 -0.55
N ASN A 65 16.79 -13.54 0.72
CA ASN A 65 15.96 -12.54 1.38
C ASN A 65 16.74 -11.27 1.74
N GLU A 66 18.05 -11.39 2.02
CA GLU A 66 18.93 -10.23 2.17
C GLU A 66 19.02 -9.42 0.87
N GLU A 67 19.15 -10.09 -0.28
CA GLU A 67 19.12 -9.45 -1.60
C GLU A 67 17.77 -8.75 -1.85
N VAL A 68 16.65 -9.43 -1.56
CA VAL A 68 15.30 -8.84 -1.68
C VAL A 68 15.17 -7.58 -0.83
N ARG A 69 15.67 -7.60 0.42
CA ARG A 69 15.62 -6.43 1.31
C ARG A 69 16.45 -5.26 0.78
N ARG A 70 17.61 -5.54 0.17
CA ARG A 70 18.41 -4.50 -0.49
C ARG A 70 17.63 -3.87 -1.65
N LEU A 71 17.07 -4.68 -2.54
CA LEU A 71 16.26 -4.20 -3.67
C LEU A 71 15.01 -3.46 -3.20
N ALA A 72 14.40 -3.86 -2.08
CA ALA A 72 13.25 -3.18 -1.50
C ALA A 72 13.58 -1.73 -1.07
N VAL A 73 14.79 -1.49 -0.57
CA VAL A 73 15.27 -0.13 -0.25
C VAL A 73 15.44 0.71 -1.52
N GLU A 74 16.06 0.15 -2.55
CA GLU A 74 16.23 0.83 -3.84
C GLU A 74 14.87 1.11 -4.52
N PHE A 75 13.95 0.15 -4.45
CA PHE A 75 12.59 0.32 -4.99
C PHE A 75 11.84 1.41 -4.24
N ALA A 76 11.87 1.42 -2.90
CA ALA A 76 11.25 2.46 -2.11
C ALA A 76 11.83 3.86 -2.42
N ALA A 77 13.13 3.97 -2.66
CA ALA A 77 13.76 5.24 -3.05
C ALA A 77 13.39 5.72 -4.46
N ALA A 78 13.00 4.80 -5.36
CA ALA A 78 12.59 5.13 -6.73
C ALA A 78 11.10 5.55 -6.84
N ILE A 79 10.29 5.27 -5.82
CA ILE A 79 8.87 5.58 -5.79
C ILE A 79 8.64 6.87 -4.96
N PRO A 80 7.89 7.86 -5.47
CA PRO A 80 7.57 9.05 -4.69
C PRO A 80 6.69 8.70 -3.49
N GLU A 81 7.09 9.17 -2.32
CA GLU A 81 6.34 8.96 -1.07
C GLU A 81 4.99 9.67 -1.10
N LEU A 82 4.00 9.04 -0.48
CA LEU A 82 2.64 9.57 -0.30
C LEU A 82 1.92 9.95 -1.60
N GLU A 83 2.31 9.39 -2.75
CA GLU A 83 1.62 9.62 -4.03
C GLU A 83 0.81 8.41 -4.51
N LEU A 84 1.20 7.19 -4.12
CA LEU A 84 0.57 5.95 -4.57
C LEU A 84 -0.13 5.22 -3.43
N SER A 85 -1.26 4.57 -3.72
CA SER A 85 -1.91 3.73 -2.73
C SER A 85 -1.12 2.43 -2.53
N PRO A 86 -1.15 1.83 -1.33
CA PRO A 86 -0.57 0.51 -1.10
C PRO A 86 -1.09 -0.56 -2.08
N ALA A 87 -2.36 -0.44 -2.51
CA ALA A 87 -2.99 -1.38 -3.45
C ALA A 87 -2.41 -1.26 -4.87
N ASP A 88 -2.11 -0.05 -5.34
CA ASP A 88 -1.50 0.15 -6.67
C ASP A 88 -0.09 -0.44 -6.71
N ILE A 89 0.70 -0.18 -5.66
CA ILE A 89 2.06 -0.74 -5.52
C ILE A 89 1.99 -2.27 -5.45
N LEU A 90 1.13 -2.82 -4.60
CA LEU A 90 0.99 -4.27 -4.45
C LEU A 90 0.55 -4.94 -5.76
N SER A 91 -0.40 -4.35 -6.48
CA SER A 91 -0.85 -4.86 -7.78
C SER A 91 0.29 -4.91 -8.80
N PHE A 92 1.14 -3.87 -8.83
CA PHE A 92 2.32 -3.82 -9.68
C PHE A 92 3.36 -4.89 -9.30
N LEU A 93 3.65 -5.06 -8.01
CA LEU A 93 4.59 -6.07 -7.53
C LEU A 93 4.13 -7.48 -7.87
N LEU A 94 2.83 -7.77 -7.70
CA LEU A 94 2.23 -9.05 -8.07
C LEU A 94 2.28 -9.32 -9.58
N ALA A 95 2.10 -8.29 -10.41
CA ALA A 95 2.28 -8.41 -11.86
C ALA A 95 3.73 -8.72 -12.27
N ASN A 96 4.71 -8.32 -11.43
CA ASN A 96 6.14 -8.54 -11.63
C ASN A 96 6.73 -9.62 -10.70
N ARG A 97 5.88 -10.48 -10.11
CA ARG A 97 6.28 -11.45 -9.07
C ARG A 97 7.42 -12.40 -9.46
N GLY A 98 7.72 -12.54 -10.75
CA GLY A 98 8.76 -13.42 -11.26
C GLY A 98 10.18 -12.93 -11.01
N SER A 99 10.39 -11.63 -10.72
CA SER A 99 11.72 -11.10 -10.46
C SER A 99 11.69 -9.77 -9.69
N PRO A 100 12.33 -9.69 -8.50
CA PRO A 100 12.45 -8.42 -7.77
C PRO A 100 13.26 -7.38 -8.54
N SER A 101 14.32 -7.79 -9.26
CA SER A 101 15.14 -6.89 -10.07
C SER A 101 14.37 -6.30 -11.25
N SER A 102 13.48 -7.08 -11.88
CA SER A 102 12.60 -6.56 -12.94
C SER A 102 11.60 -5.54 -12.41
N ALA A 103 11.03 -5.79 -11.22
CA ALA A 103 10.12 -4.85 -10.58
C ALA A 103 10.83 -3.52 -10.26
N LEU A 104 12.11 -3.57 -9.84
CA LEU A 104 12.93 -2.38 -9.64
C LEU A 104 13.20 -1.63 -10.94
N ALA A 105 13.57 -2.33 -12.00
CA ALA A 105 13.86 -1.72 -13.30
C ALA A 105 12.64 -0.96 -13.89
N ASP A 106 11.42 -1.44 -13.61
CA ASP A 106 10.17 -0.82 -14.09
C ASP A 106 9.48 0.08 -13.05
N ALA A 107 10.16 0.47 -11.97
CA ALA A 107 9.60 1.35 -10.93
C ALA A 107 9.11 2.70 -11.50
N ALA A 108 9.85 3.27 -12.45
CA ALA A 108 9.45 4.51 -13.12
C ALA A 108 8.17 4.33 -13.98
N GLY A 109 8.00 3.15 -14.58
CA GLY A 109 6.80 2.78 -15.32
C GLY A 109 5.55 2.81 -14.45
N LEU A 110 5.64 2.26 -13.22
CA LEU A 110 4.58 2.33 -12.22
C LEU A 110 4.15 3.78 -11.94
N VAL A 111 5.09 4.66 -11.60
CA VAL A 111 4.78 6.07 -11.26
C VAL A 111 4.07 6.76 -12.43
N SER A 112 4.54 6.54 -13.65
CA SER A 112 3.94 7.14 -14.84
C SER A 112 2.52 6.61 -15.12
N LYS A 113 2.28 5.31 -14.90
CA LYS A 113 0.99 4.64 -15.12
C LYS A 113 -0.03 5.08 -14.07
N THR A 114 0.36 5.15 -12.80
CA THR A 114 -0.53 5.55 -11.71
C THR A 114 -0.93 7.01 -11.83
N ARG A 115 -0.04 7.92 -12.23
CA ARG A 115 -0.41 9.33 -12.49
C ARG A 115 -1.41 9.49 -13.64
N LYS A 116 -1.30 8.68 -14.69
CA LYS A 116 -2.26 8.68 -15.81
C LYS A 116 -3.60 8.04 -15.45
N GLY A 117 -3.61 7.00 -14.62
CA GLY A 117 -4.83 6.31 -14.17
C GLY A 117 -5.51 6.95 -12.96
N GLY A 118 -4.76 7.66 -12.12
CA GLY A 118 -5.22 8.31 -10.89
C GLY A 118 -6.10 9.54 -11.15
N ALA A 119 -5.96 10.17 -12.31
CA ALA A 119 -6.86 11.24 -12.77
C ALA A 119 -8.34 10.80 -12.84
N LEU A 120 -8.62 9.49 -12.88
CA LEU A 120 -9.98 8.94 -12.92
C LEU A 120 -10.49 8.44 -11.55
N ARG A 121 -9.66 8.41 -10.50
CA ARG A 121 -10.01 7.79 -9.20
C ARG A 121 -10.05 8.75 -8.01
N MET A 122 -9.57 9.98 -8.16
CA MET A 122 -9.32 10.92 -7.04
C MET A 122 -10.02 12.29 -7.16
N GLY A 123 -11.10 12.40 -7.92
CA GLY A 123 -11.92 13.61 -7.95
C GLY A 123 -13.17 13.44 -8.80
N ASP A 124 -14.26 14.08 -8.39
CA ASP A 124 -15.37 14.50 -9.26
C ASP A 124 -16.52 13.52 -9.55
N SER A 125 -16.83 12.56 -8.67
CA SER A 125 -18.05 11.73 -8.85
C SER A 125 -19.31 12.21 -8.12
N TRP A 126 -19.25 13.28 -7.31
CA TRP A 126 -20.40 13.69 -6.47
C TRP A 126 -20.72 15.20 -6.49
N VAL A 127 -20.20 15.95 -7.45
CA VAL A 127 -20.69 17.32 -7.71
C VAL A 127 -21.72 17.21 -8.83
N HIS A 128 -22.97 17.53 -8.49
CA HIS A 128 -24.19 17.55 -9.31
C HIS A 128 -25.07 16.30 -9.23
N SER A 129 -25.90 16.27 -8.19
CA SER A 129 -27.31 15.91 -8.33
C SER A 129 -28.09 16.72 -7.29
N ASP A 130 -28.39 17.97 -7.65
CA ASP A 130 -29.54 18.72 -7.13
C ASP A 130 -30.76 18.41 -8.03
#